data_AF-A0A266NCQ0-F1
#
_entry.id   AF-A0A266NCQ0-F1
#
_cell.length_a   1.000
_cell.length_b   1.000
_cell.length_c   1.000
_cell.angle_alpha   90.00
_cell.angle_beta   90.00
_cell.angle_gamma   90.00
#
_symmetry.space_group_name_H-M   'P 1'
#
loop_
_entity.id
_entity.type
_entity.pdbx_description
1 polymer ?
#
loop_
_entity_poly.entity_id
_entity_poly.type
_entity_poly.pdbx_seq_one_letter_code
_entity_poly.pdbx_strand_id
1 'polypeptide(L)'
;MASMETQLEEQFDQEMAAVKRPNLMIVGGTGVGKSSLINHIFGKSIAKVGTGQPVTRGCHRYEDVNVPLVIFDTEGYEVTEGKASAGNFREKIIPEIKQRKSKALNEQIHLIWYCLSVANHRVTDFDLDNLRLITDELDIPVAVVLTQCDAEPIDDEGNGETSRAFRQVLRENGVHCEVFETCANNPKHDPELKLDLEKLIAWSSASLKDDALRQSFVAAQIASLPAKRGEAMTIIMTYSATTAASAGLNPVPMSDALLIVPQQIAMAASLAKLYGFGSMGEMAVSLLKGQILSLVGRQLAASLTKLIPVLGQVINAGVAAAITGGLGLALVEVYERAVDGYLKTGKSPDWTSLFSNELFMQAFKTGLGKWAAQKA
;
A
#
# COMPACT_ATOMS: atom_id res chain seq x y z
N MET A 1 -5.21 -25.83 24.21
CA MET A 1 -5.94 -24.80 23.46
C MET A 1 -5.59 -23.41 23.97
N ALA A 2 -5.82 -23.07 25.24
CA ALA A 2 -5.42 -21.76 25.80
C ALA A 2 -3.92 -21.41 25.61
N SER A 3 -2.98 -22.35 25.82
CA SER A 3 -1.55 -22.09 25.59
C SER A 3 -1.19 -21.88 24.12
N MET A 4 -1.98 -22.45 23.20
CA MET A 4 -1.78 -22.33 21.76
C MET A 4 -2.32 -20.99 21.27
N GLU A 5 -3.47 -20.55 21.80
CA GLU A 5 -4.09 -19.25 21.55
C GLU A 5 -3.16 -18.10 22.00
N THR A 6 -2.55 -18.20 23.18
CA THR A 6 -1.59 -17.18 23.64
C THR A 6 -0.31 -17.16 22.78
N GLN A 7 0.21 -18.32 22.37
CA GLN A 7 1.36 -18.39 21.44
C GLN A 7 1.01 -17.83 20.05
N LEU A 8 -0.21 -18.09 19.56
CA LEU A 8 -0.77 -17.52 18.34
C LEU A 8 -0.85 -15.99 18.44
N GLU A 9 -1.26 -15.47 19.59
CA GLU A 9 -1.38 -14.04 19.85
C GLU A 9 -0.03 -13.34 19.80
N GLU A 10 0.96 -13.82 20.57
CA GLU A 10 2.30 -13.25 20.60
C GLU A 10 2.98 -13.30 19.24
N GLN A 11 2.80 -14.38 18.49
CA GLN A 11 3.44 -14.55 17.19
C GLN A 11 2.83 -13.65 16.11
N PHE A 12 1.50 -13.48 16.11
CA PHE A 12 0.84 -12.52 15.23
C PHE A 12 1.27 -11.08 15.54
N ASP A 13 1.32 -10.74 16.83
CA ASP A 13 1.64 -9.38 17.27
C ASP A 13 3.12 -9.04 16.99
N GLN A 14 4.04 -10.02 17.08
CA GLN A 14 5.45 -9.86 16.68
C GLN A 14 5.62 -9.58 15.18
N GLU A 15 4.92 -10.32 14.32
CA GLU A 15 4.96 -10.14 12.86
C GLU A 15 4.41 -8.75 12.45
N MET A 16 3.42 -8.26 13.20
CA MET A 16 2.79 -6.95 12.96
C MET A 16 3.60 -5.78 13.54
N ALA A 17 4.33 -5.99 14.64
CA ALA A 17 5.18 -4.97 15.26
C ALA A 17 6.41 -4.59 14.41
N ALA A 18 6.80 -5.42 13.43
CA ALA A 18 7.93 -5.18 12.54
C ALA A 18 7.65 -4.20 11.38
N VAL A 19 6.43 -3.66 11.26
CA VAL A 19 6.03 -2.84 10.11
C VAL A 19 6.57 -1.41 10.20
N LYS A 20 7.63 -1.12 9.44
CA LYS A 20 8.14 0.25 9.24
C LYS A 20 7.24 1.03 8.30
N ARG A 21 7.02 2.33 8.54
CA ARG A 21 6.20 3.20 7.69
C ARG A 21 7.08 4.18 6.90
N PRO A 22 7.07 4.18 5.56
CA PRO A 22 7.67 5.25 4.78
C PRO A 22 6.97 6.58 5.05
N ASN A 23 7.74 7.65 4.98
CA ASN A 23 7.29 9.02 5.12
C ASN A 23 7.48 9.71 3.76
N LEU A 24 6.37 9.94 3.06
CA LEU A 24 6.33 10.62 1.77
C LEU A 24 5.99 12.10 2.00
N MET A 25 6.83 13.00 1.52
CA MET A 25 6.53 14.43 1.53
C MET A 25 6.02 14.88 0.16
N ILE A 26 4.91 15.61 0.14
CA ILE A 26 4.30 16.17 -1.06
C ILE A 26 4.48 17.69 -1.01
N VAL A 27 5.16 18.22 -2.01
CA VAL A 27 5.53 19.64 -2.15
C VAL A 27 4.87 20.22 -3.39
N GLY A 28 4.51 21.51 -3.37
CA GLY A 28 4.03 22.22 -4.56
C GLY A 28 3.10 23.38 -4.21
N GLY A 29 2.83 24.25 -5.17
CA GLY A 29 2.00 25.45 -5.01
C GLY A 29 0.55 25.17 -4.57
N THR A 30 -0.18 26.22 -4.22
CA THR A 30 -1.63 26.11 -3.99
C THR A 30 -2.34 25.77 -5.31
N GLY A 31 -3.31 24.85 -5.28
CA GLY A 31 -4.10 24.47 -6.47
C GLY A 31 -3.43 23.49 -7.45
N VAL A 32 -2.16 23.10 -7.24
CA VAL A 32 -1.45 22.16 -8.15
C VAL A 32 -1.91 20.71 -8.05
N GLY A 33 -2.97 20.39 -7.29
CA GLY A 33 -3.53 19.05 -7.23
C GLY A 33 -2.88 18.05 -6.25
N LYS A 34 -2.03 18.51 -5.30
CA LYS A 34 -1.41 17.66 -4.26
C LYS A 34 -2.40 16.73 -3.55
N SER A 35 -3.44 17.30 -2.93
CA SER A 35 -4.44 16.54 -2.18
C SER A 35 -5.25 15.60 -3.08
N SER A 36 -5.48 15.98 -4.34
CA SER A 36 -6.17 15.14 -5.32
C SER A 36 -5.31 13.92 -5.70
N LEU A 37 -4.00 14.13 -5.94
CA LEU A 37 -3.03 13.06 -6.21
C LEU A 37 -2.91 12.08 -5.04
N ILE A 38 -2.77 12.60 -3.81
CA ILE A 38 -2.75 11.78 -2.57
C ILE A 38 -3.99 10.90 -2.50
N ASN A 39 -5.16 11.52 -2.68
CA ASN A 39 -6.44 10.82 -2.60
C ASN A 39 -6.64 9.80 -3.74
N HIS A 40 -6.00 10.02 -4.89
CA HIS A 40 -6.06 9.10 -6.02
C HIS A 40 -5.22 7.85 -5.78
N ILE A 41 -3.97 8.01 -5.32
CA ILE A 41 -3.01 6.90 -5.15
C ILE A 41 -3.27 6.12 -3.87
N PHE A 42 -3.51 6.84 -2.77
CA PHE A 42 -3.59 6.27 -1.43
C PHE A 42 -5.04 6.21 -0.90
N GLY A 43 -6.01 6.78 -1.63
CA GLY A 43 -7.43 6.67 -1.37
C GLY A 43 -8.09 7.94 -0.84
N LYS A 44 -9.39 8.11 -1.16
CA LYS A 44 -10.14 9.40 -1.15
C LYS A 44 -10.21 10.15 0.17
N SER A 45 -9.82 9.52 1.27
CA SER A 45 -9.97 10.03 2.63
C SER A 45 -8.67 10.45 3.30
N ILE A 46 -7.48 10.19 2.73
CA ILE A 46 -6.25 10.48 3.46
C ILE A 46 -6.04 11.99 3.66
N ALA A 47 -6.23 12.79 2.61
CA ALA A 47 -6.07 14.24 2.73
C ALA A 47 -7.29 14.94 3.37
N LYS A 48 -8.46 14.27 3.47
CA LYS A 48 -9.70 14.84 4.03
C LYS A 48 -10.04 14.37 5.46
N VAL A 49 -9.58 13.19 5.86
CA VAL A 49 -10.02 12.45 7.06
C VAL A 49 -8.86 12.14 8.01
N GLY A 50 -7.61 12.37 7.61
CA GLY A 50 -6.49 12.24 8.54
C GLY A 50 -6.67 13.17 9.74
N THR A 51 -6.35 12.69 10.94
CA THR A 51 -6.15 13.52 12.13
C THR A 51 -4.91 14.38 11.89
N GLY A 52 -5.03 15.37 11.01
CA GLY A 52 -3.93 16.21 10.57
C GLY A 52 -3.39 16.99 11.75
N GLN A 53 -2.38 16.44 12.42
CA GLN A 53 -1.67 17.17 13.46
C GLN A 53 -0.75 18.16 12.75
N PRO A 54 -0.89 19.46 13.03
CA PRO A 54 0.09 20.42 12.54
C PRO A 54 1.45 20.04 13.12
N VAL A 55 2.42 19.74 12.25
CA VAL A 55 3.80 19.46 12.68
C VAL A 55 4.52 20.78 12.93
N THR A 56 4.42 21.67 11.94
CA THR A 56 4.95 23.03 11.92
C THR A 56 3.96 23.90 11.12
N ARG A 57 3.86 25.22 11.36
CA ARG A 57 3.03 26.13 10.52
C ARG A 57 3.43 25.95 9.05
N GLY A 58 2.57 25.39 8.19
CA GLY A 58 2.96 25.11 6.81
C GLY A 58 3.09 23.63 6.43
N CYS A 59 2.93 22.67 7.34
CA CYS A 59 3.03 21.24 7.02
C CYS A 59 2.06 20.39 7.86
N HIS A 60 1.22 19.63 7.16
CA HIS A 60 0.29 18.67 7.75
C HIS A 60 0.86 17.26 7.66
N ARG A 61 0.82 16.55 8.78
CA ARG A 61 1.14 15.12 8.82
C ARG A 61 -0.14 14.31 8.85
N TYR A 62 -0.34 13.53 7.79
CA TYR A 62 -1.41 12.55 7.68
C TYR A 62 -0.86 11.17 8.02
N GLU A 63 -1.45 10.55 9.03
CA GLU A 63 -1.18 9.17 9.40
C GLU A 63 -2.52 8.49 9.66
N ASP A 64 -2.69 7.29 9.10
CA ASP A 64 -3.79 6.39 9.43
C ASP A 64 -3.19 5.16 10.10
N VAL A 65 -3.86 4.64 11.13
CA VAL A 65 -3.41 3.39 11.75
C VAL A 65 -3.50 2.23 10.76
N ASN A 66 -4.37 2.28 9.75
CA ASN A 66 -4.61 1.23 8.77
C ASN A 66 -3.89 1.46 7.42
N VAL A 67 -3.07 2.51 7.28
CA VAL A 67 -2.28 2.75 6.07
C VAL A 67 -0.81 2.77 6.47
N PRO A 68 0.03 1.86 5.93
CA PRO A 68 1.44 1.77 6.28
C PRO A 68 2.26 2.82 5.53
N LEU A 69 1.82 4.07 5.55
CA LEU A 69 2.46 5.24 4.93
C LEU A 69 2.07 6.48 5.73
N VAL A 70 3.05 7.35 5.98
CA VAL A 70 2.81 8.69 6.52
C VAL A 70 3.01 9.69 5.40
N ILE A 71 2.07 10.63 5.26
CA ILE A 71 2.14 11.69 4.26
C ILE A 71 2.39 13.02 4.95
N PHE A 72 3.40 13.74 4.49
CA PHE A 72 3.69 15.11 4.89
C PHE A 72 3.25 16.02 3.74
N ASP A 73 2.07 16.63 3.85
CA ASP A 73 1.56 17.59 2.87
C ASP A 73 1.99 18.99 3.28
N THR A 74 2.79 19.65 2.43
CA THR A 74 3.18 21.04 2.68
C THR A 74 2.07 21.98 2.24
N GLU A 75 1.79 23.02 3.01
CA GLU A 75 0.93 24.12 2.56
C GLU A 75 1.46 24.66 1.22
N GLY A 76 0.53 24.94 0.31
CA GLY A 76 0.89 25.50 -0.99
C GLY A 76 1.51 26.89 -0.82
N TYR A 77 2.57 27.16 -1.57
CA TYR A 77 3.06 28.52 -1.74
C TYR A 77 2.25 29.23 -2.83
N GLU A 78 2.08 30.54 -2.66
CA GLU A 78 1.59 31.45 -3.69
C GLU A 78 2.74 32.33 -4.18
N VAL A 79 2.87 32.44 -5.50
CA VAL A 79 3.87 33.30 -6.15
C VAL A 79 3.16 34.55 -6.67
N THR A 80 3.33 35.67 -5.98
CA THR A 80 2.82 36.98 -6.42
C THR A 80 3.98 37.78 -7.01
N GLU A 81 3.86 38.26 -8.24
CA GLU A 81 4.90 39.10 -8.90
C GLU A 81 6.33 38.50 -8.92
N GLY A 82 6.45 37.18 -9.10
CA GLY A 82 7.76 36.51 -9.17
C GLY A 82 8.50 36.39 -7.83
N LYS A 83 7.93 36.91 -6.75
CA LYS A 83 8.35 36.62 -5.38
C LYS A 83 7.29 35.73 -4.76
N ALA A 84 7.64 34.46 -4.53
CA ALA A 84 6.88 33.68 -3.58
C ALA A 84 6.79 34.46 -2.27
N SER A 85 5.69 34.33 -1.54
CA SER A 85 5.73 34.63 -0.10
C SER A 85 6.78 33.69 0.50
N ALA A 86 8.03 34.16 0.56
CA ALA A 86 9.25 33.35 0.64
C ALA A 86 9.37 32.57 1.96
N GLY A 87 8.47 32.83 2.92
CA GLY A 87 8.64 32.44 4.32
C GLY A 87 8.22 31.03 4.72
N ASN A 88 7.72 30.18 3.81
CA ASN A 88 7.20 28.86 4.22
C ASN A 88 8.08 27.68 3.79
N PHE A 89 8.46 27.56 2.52
CA PHE A 89 9.18 26.35 2.05
C PHE A 89 10.64 26.32 2.52
N ARG A 90 11.45 27.32 2.15
CA ARG A 90 12.88 27.38 2.50
C ARG A 90 13.12 27.57 4.00
N GLU A 91 12.30 28.39 4.67
CA GLU A 91 12.48 28.73 6.08
C GLU A 91 11.90 27.70 7.05
N LYS A 92 10.96 26.85 6.61
CA LYS A 92 10.29 25.88 7.50
C LYS A 92 10.43 24.44 7.04
N ILE A 93 10.18 24.15 5.76
CA ILE A 93 10.19 22.77 5.26
C ILE A 93 11.63 22.23 5.17
N ILE A 94 12.57 23.00 4.63
CA ILE A 94 13.97 22.54 4.52
C ILE A 94 14.60 22.27 5.91
N PRO A 95 14.48 23.16 6.92
CA PRO A 95 14.93 22.86 8.27
C PRO A 95 14.24 21.64 8.89
N GLU A 96 12.93 21.46 8.69
CA GLU A 96 12.20 20.28 9.18
C GLU A 96 12.75 18.99 8.57
N ILE A 97 13.01 18.96 7.25
CA ILE A 97 13.62 17.79 6.58
C ILE A 97 15.02 17.53 7.17
N LYS A 98 15.85 18.57 7.30
CA LYS A 98 17.21 18.44 7.85
C LYS A 98 17.20 17.96 9.31
N GLN A 99 16.30 18.46 10.14
CA GLN A 99 16.15 18.04 11.53
C GLN A 99 15.71 16.57 11.63
N ARG A 100 14.77 16.16 10.77
CA ARG A 100 14.29 14.78 10.71
C ARG A 100 15.35 13.80 10.25
N LYS A 101 16.24 14.20 9.36
CA LYS A 101 17.34 13.35 8.85
C LYS A 101 18.20 12.75 9.97
N SER A 102 18.36 13.45 11.10
CA SER A 102 19.11 12.96 12.27
C SER A 102 18.30 12.09 13.25
N LYS A 103 17.01 11.85 13.00
CA LYS A 103 16.13 11.06 13.88
C LYS A 103 16.12 9.58 13.53
N ALA A 104 15.36 8.80 14.30
CA ALA A 104 15.08 7.40 13.99
C ALA A 104 14.45 7.25 12.59
N LEU A 105 14.69 6.12 11.93
CA LEU A 105 14.29 5.88 10.53
C LEU A 105 12.82 6.20 10.28
N ASN A 106 11.93 5.77 11.17
CA ASN A 106 10.48 6.03 11.08
C ASN A 106 10.08 7.51 11.17
N GLU A 107 10.96 8.41 11.58
CA GLU A 107 10.72 9.86 11.64
C GLU A 107 11.33 10.65 10.48
N GLN A 108 12.24 10.03 9.71
CA GLN A 108 12.93 10.63 8.57
C GLN A 108 11.99 10.80 7.38
N ILE A 109 12.21 11.82 6.53
CA ILE A 109 11.53 11.89 5.22
C ILE A 109 12.30 10.98 4.25
N HIS A 110 11.58 10.07 3.58
CA HIS A 110 12.20 9.03 2.76
C HIS A 110 12.07 9.28 1.26
N LEU A 111 11.08 10.07 0.87
CA LEU A 111 10.73 10.31 -0.53
C LEU A 111 10.03 11.67 -0.65
N ILE A 112 10.32 12.40 -1.72
CA ILE A 112 9.69 13.69 -2.02
C ILE A 112 9.03 13.63 -3.40
N TRP A 113 7.75 14.01 -3.46
CA TRP A 113 7.06 14.33 -4.70
C TRP A 113 6.88 15.84 -4.79
N TYR A 114 7.52 16.45 -5.79
CA TYR A 114 7.40 17.88 -6.09
C TYR A 114 6.40 18.08 -7.22
N CYS A 115 5.20 18.55 -6.88
CA CYS A 115 4.08 18.67 -7.81
C CYS A 115 4.09 20.02 -8.55
N LEU A 116 4.03 19.97 -9.87
CA LEU A 116 3.86 21.11 -10.76
C LEU A 116 2.60 20.88 -11.60
N SER A 117 1.70 21.87 -11.66
CA SER A 117 0.49 21.78 -12.49
C SER A 117 0.78 22.25 -13.91
N VAL A 118 0.39 21.47 -14.91
CA VAL A 118 0.44 21.92 -16.31
C VAL A 118 -0.67 22.92 -16.64
N ALA A 119 -1.81 22.87 -15.94
CA ALA A 119 -2.93 23.80 -16.15
C ALA A 119 -2.58 25.26 -15.77
N ASN A 120 -1.58 25.45 -14.91
CA ASN A 120 -1.06 26.77 -14.55
C ASN A 120 0.02 27.28 -15.54
N HIS A 121 0.38 26.49 -16.56
CA HIS A 121 1.30 26.79 -17.68
C HIS A 121 2.64 27.46 -17.33
N ARG A 122 3.13 27.36 -16.09
CA ARG A 122 4.40 27.97 -15.70
C ARG A 122 5.18 27.14 -14.69
N VAL A 123 6.45 26.89 -15.01
CA VAL A 123 7.52 26.60 -14.03
C VAL A 123 8.14 27.94 -13.63
N THR A 124 8.22 28.23 -12.35
CA THR A 124 8.78 29.49 -11.85
C THR A 124 10.23 29.32 -11.40
N ASP A 125 10.99 30.41 -11.33
CA ASP A 125 12.34 30.39 -10.76
C ASP A 125 12.33 29.83 -9.34
N PHE A 126 11.28 30.12 -8.56
CA PHE A 126 11.09 29.56 -7.23
C PHE A 126 11.01 28.03 -7.22
N ASP A 127 10.38 27.42 -8.23
CA ASP A 127 10.32 25.96 -8.37
C ASP A 127 11.68 25.36 -8.67
N LEU A 128 12.40 25.94 -9.62
CA LEU A 128 13.74 25.52 -10.03
C LEU A 128 14.71 25.60 -8.85
N ASP A 129 14.66 26.71 -8.14
CA ASP A 129 15.45 27.01 -6.96
C ASP A 129 15.22 26.00 -5.82
N ASN A 130 13.97 25.62 -5.57
CA ASN A 130 13.64 24.64 -4.55
C ASN A 130 14.04 23.24 -4.98
N LEU A 131 13.80 22.87 -6.23
CA LEU A 131 14.19 21.56 -6.76
C LEU A 131 15.70 21.36 -6.64
N ARG A 132 16.51 22.33 -7.09
CA ARG A 132 17.98 22.30 -6.93
C ARG A 132 18.38 22.21 -5.46
N LEU A 133 17.79 23.04 -4.60
CA LEU A 133 18.09 23.02 -3.17
C LEU A 133 17.84 21.64 -2.54
N ILE A 134 16.71 21.01 -2.88
CA ILE A 134 16.38 19.69 -2.36
C ILE A 134 17.32 18.64 -2.95
N THR A 135 17.56 18.62 -4.25
CA THR A 135 18.39 17.59 -4.90
C THR A 135 19.86 17.67 -4.51
N ASP A 136 20.38 18.89 -4.31
CA ASP A 136 21.80 19.12 -4.09
C ASP A 136 22.14 19.02 -2.60
N GLU A 137 21.24 19.46 -1.70
CA GLU A 137 21.49 19.48 -0.26
C GLU A 137 20.87 18.31 0.50
N LEU A 138 19.85 17.66 -0.05
CA LEU A 138 19.12 16.58 0.62
C LEU A 138 19.35 15.26 -0.14
N ASP A 139 20.07 14.32 0.49
CA ASP A 139 20.18 12.92 0.04
C ASP A 139 18.84 12.17 0.23
N ILE A 140 17.80 12.65 -0.43
CA ILE A 140 16.44 12.10 -0.44
C ILE A 140 15.99 12.04 -1.90
N PRO A 141 15.50 10.89 -2.40
CA PRO A 141 14.98 10.79 -3.75
C PRO A 141 13.82 11.77 -4.00
N VAL A 142 13.89 12.50 -5.12
CA VAL A 142 12.88 13.47 -5.55
C VAL A 142 12.32 13.08 -6.91
N ALA A 143 10.99 12.96 -7.00
CA ALA A 143 10.27 12.93 -8.27
C ALA A 143 9.62 14.29 -8.51
N VAL A 144 9.71 14.78 -9.74
CA VAL A 144 8.84 15.87 -10.21
C VAL A 144 7.57 15.23 -10.76
N VAL A 145 6.42 15.63 -10.21
CA VAL A 145 5.12 15.11 -10.62
C VAL A 145 4.36 16.22 -11.33
N LEU A 146 4.22 16.07 -12.65
CA LEU A 146 3.37 16.94 -13.44
C LEU A 146 1.92 16.50 -13.22
N THR A 147 1.08 17.41 -12.75
CA THR A 147 -0.32 17.15 -12.42
C THR A 147 -1.24 17.86 -13.40
N GLN A 148 -2.47 17.36 -13.50
CA GLN A 148 -3.53 17.92 -14.36
C GLN A 148 -3.19 17.82 -15.86
N CYS A 149 -2.41 16.80 -16.25
CA CYS A 149 -2.07 16.51 -17.65
C CYS A 149 -3.27 16.11 -18.51
N ASP A 150 -4.45 15.95 -17.92
CA ASP A 150 -5.72 15.82 -18.65
C ASP A 150 -6.23 17.15 -19.24
N ALA A 151 -5.61 18.28 -18.87
CA ALA A 151 -6.04 19.63 -19.28
C ALA A 151 -5.13 20.29 -20.33
N GLU A 152 -4.07 19.62 -20.79
CA GLU A 152 -3.14 20.18 -21.78
C GLU A 152 -3.44 19.74 -23.22
N PRO A 153 -3.05 20.53 -24.23
CA PRO A 153 -3.05 20.08 -25.62
C PRO A 153 -2.11 18.89 -25.81
N ILE A 154 -2.53 17.96 -26.68
CA ILE A 154 -1.71 16.83 -27.12
C ILE A 154 -1.27 17.05 -28.57
N ASP A 155 -0.03 16.66 -28.87
CA ASP A 155 0.50 16.67 -30.24
C ASP A 155 -0.01 15.47 -31.07
N ASP A 156 0.36 15.42 -32.35
CA ASP A 156 -0.04 14.35 -33.28
C ASP A 156 0.47 12.95 -32.85
N GLU A 157 1.44 12.90 -31.92
CA GLU A 157 2.00 11.67 -31.35
C GLU A 157 1.34 11.29 -30.01
N GLY A 158 0.40 12.10 -29.52
CA GLY A 158 -0.32 11.90 -28.26
C GLY A 158 0.45 12.37 -27.02
N ASN A 159 1.49 13.20 -27.17
CA ASN A 159 2.25 13.73 -26.05
C ASN A 159 1.72 15.10 -25.62
N GLY A 160 1.75 15.37 -24.30
CA GLY A 160 1.40 16.69 -23.77
C GLY A 160 2.39 17.79 -24.18
N GLU A 161 1.90 18.87 -24.77
CA GLU A 161 2.75 19.98 -25.22
C GLU A 161 3.36 20.74 -24.03
N THR A 162 2.58 20.96 -22.96
CA THR A 162 3.02 21.73 -21.79
C THR A 162 3.95 20.90 -20.92
N SER A 163 3.66 19.61 -20.72
CA SER A 163 4.51 18.69 -19.98
C SER A 163 5.89 18.54 -20.65
N ARG A 164 5.93 18.46 -21.99
CA ARG A 164 7.17 18.45 -22.78
C ARG A 164 7.98 19.73 -22.59
N ALA A 165 7.33 20.89 -22.64
CA ALA A 165 7.99 22.17 -22.40
C ALA A 165 8.55 22.26 -20.97
N PHE A 166 7.80 21.81 -19.97
CA PHE A 166 8.28 21.79 -18.58
C PHE A 166 9.49 20.89 -18.40
N ARG A 167 9.49 19.69 -18.99
CA ARG A 167 10.65 18.78 -18.98
C ARG A 167 11.89 19.45 -19.57
N GLN A 168 11.73 20.22 -20.65
CA GLN A 168 12.83 20.98 -21.25
C GLN A 168 13.33 22.07 -20.30
N VAL A 169 12.44 22.90 -19.76
CA VAL A 169 12.79 23.98 -18.83
C VAL A 169 13.54 23.44 -17.61
N LEU A 170 13.08 22.33 -17.01
CA LEU A 170 13.75 21.69 -15.88
C LEU A 170 15.18 21.26 -16.24
N ARG A 171 15.36 20.59 -17.39
CA ARG A 171 16.67 20.12 -17.86
C ARG A 171 17.64 21.25 -18.17
N GLU A 172 17.18 22.28 -18.88
CA GLU A 172 17.99 23.47 -19.21
C GLU A 172 18.43 24.22 -17.95
N ASN A 173 17.64 24.10 -16.88
CA ASN A 173 17.95 24.65 -15.57
C ASN A 173 18.62 23.64 -14.62
N GLY A 174 19.22 22.56 -15.12
CA GLY A 174 20.03 21.65 -14.31
C GLY A 174 19.24 20.85 -13.26
N VAL A 175 17.91 20.75 -13.40
CA VAL A 175 17.09 19.83 -12.59
C VAL A 175 17.03 18.50 -13.33
N HIS A 176 17.64 17.47 -12.74
CA HIS A 176 17.78 16.13 -13.33
C HIS A 176 16.90 15.05 -12.68
N CYS A 177 15.88 15.45 -11.91
CA CYS A 177 14.91 14.52 -11.33
C CYS A 177 14.15 13.74 -12.41
N GLU A 178 13.70 12.53 -12.06
CA GLU A 178 12.69 11.82 -12.84
C GLU A 178 11.38 12.62 -12.83
N VAL A 179 10.76 12.75 -14.00
CA VAL A 179 9.54 13.55 -14.21
C VAL A 179 8.41 12.63 -14.66
N PHE A 180 7.27 12.67 -13.97
CA PHE A 180 6.13 11.80 -14.22
C PHE A 180 4.87 12.63 -14.49
N GLU A 181 4.15 12.31 -15.56
CA GLU A 181 2.86 12.94 -15.88
C GLU A 181 1.72 12.22 -15.18
N THR A 182 0.79 12.96 -14.56
CA THR A 182 -0.30 12.38 -13.76
C THR A 182 -1.57 13.23 -13.84
N CYS A 183 -2.69 12.59 -13.57
CA CYS A 183 -3.98 13.24 -13.34
C CYS A 183 -4.66 12.58 -12.13
N ALA A 184 -5.41 13.35 -11.35
CA ALA A 184 -6.00 12.84 -10.12
C ALA A 184 -7.36 12.15 -10.32
N ASN A 185 -7.99 12.37 -11.47
CA ASN A 185 -9.23 11.70 -11.85
C ASN A 185 -8.95 10.96 -13.15
N ASN A 186 -9.40 9.70 -13.24
CA ASN A 186 -9.38 9.01 -14.52
C ASN A 186 -10.10 9.91 -15.53
N PRO A 187 -9.47 10.27 -16.67
CA PRO A 187 -9.99 11.33 -17.51
C PRO A 187 -11.38 10.95 -17.97
N LYS A 188 -12.39 11.71 -17.54
CA LYS A 188 -13.78 11.47 -17.96
C LYS A 188 -13.95 11.60 -19.48
N HIS A 189 -12.98 12.25 -20.12
CA HIS A 189 -13.01 12.63 -21.52
C HIS A 189 -12.01 11.84 -22.37
N ASP A 190 -11.12 11.03 -21.76
CA ASP A 190 -10.19 10.16 -22.46
C ASP A 190 -9.81 8.92 -21.62
N PRO A 191 -10.54 7.80 -21.77
CA PRO A 191 -10.24 6.55 -21.09
C PRO A 191 -8.93 5.89 -21.56
N GLU A 192 -8.36 6.32 -22.69
CA GLU A 192 -7.15 5.76 -23.30
C GLU A 192 -5.89 6.55 -22.93
N LEU A 193 -6.02 7.74 -22.33
CA LEU A 193 -4.91 8.55 -21.86
C LEU A 193 -4.10 7.79 -20.78
N LYS A 194 -2.96 7.26 -21.20
CA LYS A 194 -2.02 6.55 -20.33
C LYS A 194 -0.96 7.51 -19.83
N LEU A 195 -1.13 7.95 -18.58
CA LEU A 195 -0.15 8.76 -17.87
C LEU A 195 0.80 7.88 -17.03
N ASP A 196 1.75 8.51 -16.35
CA ASP A 196 2.86 7.86 -15.66
C ASP A 196 2.56 7.48 -14.20
N LEU A 197 1.29 7.39 -13.78
CA LEU A 197 0.94 7.09 -12.39
C LEU A 197 1.58 5.80 -11.88
N GLU A 198 1.51 4.74 -12.68
CA GLU A 198 2.11 3.44 -12.36
C GLU A 198 3.65 3.52 -12.34
N LYS A 199 4.24 4.33 -13.23
CA LYS A 199 5.70 4.53 -13.29
C LYS A 199 6.19 5.33 -12.09
N LEU A 200 5.47 6.38 -11.67
CA LEU A 200 5.76 7.16 -10.46
C LEU A 200 5.77 6.25 -9.23
N ILE A 201 4.76 5.39 -9.13
CA ILE A 201 4.62 4.40 -8.08
C ILE A 201 5.81 3.41 -8.07
N ALA A 202 6.16 2.85 -9.23
CA ALA A 202 7.26 1.91 -9.37
C ALA A 202 8.61 2.55 -9.01
N TRP A 203 8.87 3.75 -9.51
CA TRP A 203 10.06 4.54 -9.18
C TRP A 203 10.13 4.86 -7.69
N SER A 204 9.00 5.27 -7.09
CA SER A 204 8.92 5.60 -5.67
C SER A 204 9.26 4.41 -4.79
N SER A 205 8.77 3.21 -5.14
CA SER A 205 9.10 1.96 -4.46
C SER A 205 10.58 1.60 -4.60
N ALA A 206 11.13 1.69 -5.82
CA ALA A 206 12.53 1.37 -6.10
C ALA A 206 13.53 2.35 -5.44
N SER A 207 13.08 3.58 -5.16
CA SER A 207 13.90 4.63 -4.54
C SER A 207 14.04 4.48 -3.01
N LEU A 208 13.22 3.64 -2.37
CA LEU A 208 13.31 3.37 -0.94
C LEU A 208 14.42 2.36 -0.65
N LYS A 209 15.47 2.79 0.07
CA LYS A 209 16.68 2.01 0.37
C LYS A 209 16.44 0.84 1.35
N ASP A 210 15.36 0.86 2.14
CA ASP A 210 15.02 -0.16 3.14
C ASP A 210 13.85 -1.03 2.66
N ASP A 211 14.02 -2.35 2.72
CA ASP A 211 13.05 -3.32 2.22
C ASP A 211 11.70 -3.27 2.96
N ALA A 212 11.71 -3.02 4.27
CA ALA A 212 10.48 -2.92 5.03
C ALA A 212 9.72 -1.63 4.68
N LEU A 213 10.43 -0.51 4.44
CA LEU A 213 9.81 0.72 3.93
C LEU A 213 9.22 0.52 2.53
N ARG A 214 9.95 -0.18 1.65
CA ARG A 214 9.51 -0.51 0.30
C ARG A 214 8.23 -1.35 0.30
N GLN A 215 8.20 -2.43 1.10
CA GLN A 215 7.02 -3.27 1.26
C GLN A 215 5.82 -2.48 1.78
N SER A 216 6.03 -1.62 2.78
CA SER A 216 4.97 -0.77 3.33
C SER A 216 4.48 0.28 2.33
N PHE A 217 5.36 0.83 1.49
CA PHE A 217 4.96 1.75 0.43
C PHE A 217 4.06 1.07 -0.61
N VAL A 218 4.43 -0.14 -1.05
CA VAL A 218 3.63 -0.96 -1.97
C VAL A 218 2.29 -1.33 -1.34
N ALA A 219 2.31 -1.72 -0.07
CA ALA A 219 1.11 -2.04 0.70
C ALA A 219 0.15 -0.85 0.81
N ALA A 220 0.65 0.36 0.97
CA ALA A 220 -0.16 1.58 1.05
C ALA A 220 -0.79 1.99 -0.29
N GLN A 221 -0.26 1.52 -1.43
CA GLN A 221 -0.82 1.85 -2.74
C GLN A 221 -2.11 1.08 -2.95
N ILE A 222 -3.20 1.82 -3.01
CA ILE A 222 -4.49 1.21 -3.28
C ILE A 222 -4.66 0.91 -4.79
N ALA A 223 -3.87 1.56 -5.64
CA ALA A 223 -4.02 1.57 -7.09
C ALA A 223 -3.51 0.34 -7.88
N SER A 224 -3.00 -0.74 -7.25
CA SER A 224 -2.62 -1.95 -8.00
C SER A 224 -3.05 -3.26 -7.34
N LEU A 225 -4.37 -3.45 -7.20
CA LEU A 225 -4.95 -4.74 -6.81
C LEU A 225 -4.44 -5.91 -7.70
N PRO A 226 -4.28 -5.78 -9.03
CA PRO A 226 -3.76 -6.87 -9.85
C PRO A 226 -2.33 -7.29 -9.50
N ALA A 227 -1.42 -6.33 -9.26
CA ALA A 227 -0.04 -6.64 -8.86
C ALA A 227 0.01 -7.29 -7.48
N LYS A 228 -0.75 -6.74 -6.52
CA LYS A 228 -0.90 -7.32 -5.17
C LYS A 228 -1.43 -8.75 -5.23
N ARG A 229 -2.37 -9.04 -6.13
CA ARG A 229 -2.88 -10.41 -6.31
C ARG A 229 -1.78 -11.37 -6.78
N GLY A 230 -0.90 -10.94 -7.68
CA GLY A 230 0.24 -11.74 -8.14
C GLY A 230 1.25 -12.06 -7.02
N GLU A 231 1.59 -11.06 -6.22
CA GLU A 231 2.47 -11.24 -5.06
C GLU A 231 1.80 -12.11 -3.97
N ALA A 232 0.51 -11.90 -3.74
CA ALA A 232 -0.28 -12.73 -2.83
C ALA A 232 -0.29 -14.19 -3.25
N MET A 233 -0.44 -14.49 -4.54
CA MET A 233 -0.35 -15.87 -5.04
C MET A 233 1.01 -16.50 -4.73
N THR A 234 2.10 -15.74 -4.85
CA THR A 234 3.46 -16.23 -4.54
C THR A 234 3.60 -16.59 -3.06
N ILE A 235 3.11 -15.71 -2.17
CA ILE A 235 3.05 -15.98 -0.72
C ILE A 235 2.23 -17.24 -0.45
N ILE A 236 1.02 -17.33 -1.00
CA ILE A 236 0.10 -18.46 -0.79
C ILE A 236 0.71 -19.77 -1.28
N MET A 237 1.36 -19.79 -2.45
CA MET A 237 2.02 -20.99 -2.97
C MET A 237 3.16 -21.45 -2.08
N THR A 238 3.96 -20.51 -1.58
CA THR A 238 5.09 -20.80 -0.67
C THR A 238 4.58 -21.48 0.60
N TYR A 239 3.62 -20.85 1.29
CA TYR A 239 3.07 -21.39 2.54
C TYR A 239 2.25 -22.67 2.33
N SER A 240 1.58 -22.83 1.19
CA SER A 240 0.85 -24.06 0.88
C SER A 240 1.80 -25.23 0.65
N ALA A 241 2.97 -24.99 0.03
CA ALA A 241 4.00 -26.01 -0.17
C ALA A 241 4.68 -26.41 1.15
N THR A 242 5.03 -25.44 2.01
CA THR A 242 5.64 -25.74 3.32
C THR A 242 4.66 -26.48 4.24
N THR A 243 3.38 -26.10 4.23
CA THR A 243 2.34 -26.78 5.00
C THR A 243 2.13 -28.23 4.51
N ALA A 244 2.19 -28.44 3.18
CA ALA A 244 2.10 -29.78 2.60
C ALA A 244 3.25 -30.69 3.07
N ALA A 245 4.47 -30.15 3.09
CA ALA A 245 5.64 -30.89 3.57
C ALA A 245 5.50 -31.24 5.06
N SER A 246 5.03 -30.33 5.91
CA SER A 246 4.83 -30.62 7.34
C SER A 246 3.77 -31.71 7.59
N ALA A 247 2.70 -31.73 6.81
CA ALA A 247 1.64 -32.74 6.92
C ALA A 247 2.04 -34.12 6.34
N GLY A 248 3.11 -34.19 5.55
CA GLY A 248 3.59 -35.44 4.95
C GLY A 248 4.55 -36.25 5.84
N LEU A 249 4.98 -35.68 6.98
CA LEU A 249 6.07 -36.23 7.80
C LEU A 249 5.62 -37.05 9.02
N ASN A 250 4.31 -37.12 9.36
CA ASN A 250 3.88 -37.79 10.59
C ASN A 250 2.46 -38.40 10.49
N PRO A 251 2.23 -39.66 10.89
CA PRO A 251 0.92 -40.33 10.81
C PRO A 251 -0.09 -39.95 11.92
N VAL A 252 0.22 -38.97 12.79
CA VAL A 252 -0.63 -38.62 13.95
C VAL A 252 -1.35 -37.28 13.73
N PRO A 253 -2.68 -37.26 13.50
CA PRO A 253 -3.43 -36.09 13.02
C PRO A 253 -3.52 -34.89 13.97
N MET A 254 -3.05 -35.00 15.22
CA MET A 254 -3.15 -33.94 16.24
C MET A 254 -1.84 -33.14 16.41
N SER A 255 -0.67 -33.73 16.12
CA SER A 255 0.62 -33.04 16.23
C SER A 255 0.90 -32.07 15.08
N ASP A 256 0.34 -32.34 13.90
CA ASP A 256 0.62 -31.56 12.70
C ASP A 256 -0.05 -30.18 12.73
N ALA A 257 -1.22 -30.05 13.37
CA ALA A 257 -1.90 -28.77 13.51
C ALA A 257 -1.07 -27.73 14.29
N LEU A 258 -0.26 -28.18 15.25
CA LEU A 258 0.62 -27.30 16.03
C LEU A 258 1.74 -26.68 15.18
N LEU A 259 2.16 -27.35 14.09
CA LEU A 259 3.17 -26.84 13.16
C LEU A 259 2.57 -26.04 12.01
N ILE A 260 1.35 -26.37 11.60
CA ILE A 260 0.64 -25.74 10.48
C ILE A 260 0.09 -24.36 10.86
N VAL A 261 -0.43 -24.23 12.08
CA VAL A 261 -1.07 -23.01 12.57
C VAL A 261 -0.13 -21.79 12.55
N PRO A 262 1.13 -21.88 13.03
CA PRO A 262 2.10 -20.78 12.90
C PRO A 262 2.34 -20.35 11.46
N GLN A 263 2.39 -21.30 10.51
CA GLN A 263 2.57 -20.99 9.09
C GLN A 263 1.35 -20.26 8.53
N GLN A 264 0.13 -20.65 8.93
CA GLN A 264 -1.10 -19.97 8.52
C GLN A 264 -1.21 -18.56 9.11
N ILE A 265 -0.73 -18.32 10.34
CA ILE A 265 -0.59 -16.96 10.89
C ILE A 265 0.38 -16.15 10.04
N ALA A 266 1.61 -16.65 9.84
CA ALA A 266 2.64 -15.91 9.14
C ALA A 266 2.21 -15.56 7.70
N MET A 267 1.51 -16.47 7.03
CA MET A 267 0.84 -16.22 5.75
C MET A 267 -0.21 -15.11 5.89
N ALA A 268 -1.10 -15.20 6.88
CA ALA A 268 -2.15 -14.20 7.08
C ALA A 268 -1.58 -12.80 7.40
N ALA A 269 -0.54 -12.71 8.23
CA ALA A 269 0.16 -11.47 8.53
C ALA A 269 0.87 -10.90 7.28
N SER A 270 1.54 -11.76 6.49
CA SER A 270 2.17 -11.36 5.23
C SER A 270 1.17 -10.82 4.22
N LEU A 271 0.00 -11.48 4.08
CA LEU A 271 -1.09 -11.02 3.23
C LEU A 271 -1.72 -9.73 3.77
N ALA A 272 -1.97 -9.63 5.07
CA ALA A 272 -2.46 -8.40 5.68
C ALA A 272 -1.52 -7.23 5.39
N LYS A 273 -0.21 -7.44 5.59
CA LYS A 273 0.82 -6.46 5.27
C LYS A 273 0.79 -6.08 3.79
N LEU A 274 0.77 -7.04 2.87
CA LEU A 274 0.70 -6.79 1.42
C LEU A 274 -0.50 -5.92 1.01
N TYR A 275 -1.64 -6.08 1.67
CA TYR A 275 -2.85 -5.31 1.37
C TYR A 275 -2.97 -4.00 2.15
N GLY A 276 -1.97 -3.64 2.97
CA GLY A 276 -1.99 -2.41 3.76
C GLY A 276 -2.60 -2.56 5.15
N PHE A 277 -3.03 -3.75 5.54
CA PHE A 277 -3.69 -4.02 6.82
C PHE A 277 -2.74 -4.58 7.89
N GLY A 278 -1.42 -4.35 7.74
CA GLY A 278 -0.38 -4.72 8.71
C GLY A 278 -0.47 -4.01 10.07
N SER A 279 -1.48 -3.16 10.27
CA SER A 279 -1.77 -2.47 11.52
C SER A 279 -3.28 -2.28 11.71
N MET A 280 -4.06 -3.30 11.32
CA MET A 280 -5.49 -3.37 11.60
C MET A 280 -5.74 -3.36 13.13
N GLY A 281 -6.81 -2.72 13.59
CA GLY A 281 -7.11 -2.63 15.03
C GLY A 281 -7.32 -4.00 15.70
N GLU A 282 -7.15 -4.07 17.03
CA GLU A 282 -7.23 -5.32 17.83
C GLU A 282 -8.47 -6.16 17.54
N MET A 283 -9.62 -5.52 17.34
CA MET A 283 -10.87 -6.21 16.97
C MET A 283 -10.75 -6.94 15.63
N ALA A 284 -10.15 -6.30 14.61
CA ALA A 284 -9.96 -6.91 13.30
C ALA A 284 -8.96 -8.08 13.37
N VAL A 285 -7.89 -7.91 14.16
CA VAL A 285 -6.93 -8.97 14.46
C VAL A 285 -7.61 -10.16 15.14
N SER A 286 -8.47 -9.91 16.14
CA SER A 286 -9.22 -10.96 16.86
C SER A 286 -10.16 -11.72 15.93
N LEU A 287 -10.88 -11.02 15.05
CA LEU A 287 -11.76 -11.64 14.05
C LEU A 287 -10.97 -12.52 13.07
N LEU A 288 -9.84 -12.03 12.55
CA LEU A 288 -8.95 -12.80 11.69
C LEU A 288 -8.43 -14.07 12.39
N LYS A 289 -7.92 -13.93 13.62
CA LYS A 289 -7.48 -15.05 14.47
C LYS A 289 -8.61 -16.07 14.65
N GLY A 290 -9.84 -15.61 14.93
CA GLY A 290 -11.03 -16.44 15.04
C GLY A 290 -11.36 -17.23 13.77
N GLN A 291 -11.20 -16.62 12.59
CA GLN A 291 -11.41 -17.31 11.32
C GLN A 291 -10.36 -18.41 11.07
N ILE A 292 -9.08 -18.13 11.30
CA ILE A 292 -7.98 -19.11 11.21
C ILE A 292 -8.25 -20.28 12.16
N LEU A 293 -8.55 -19.98 13.43
CA LEU A 293 -8.81 -21.00 14.45
C LEU A 293 -10.05 -21.84 14.10
N SER A 294 -11.10 -21.25 13.54
CA SER A 294 -12.29 -21.99 13.11
C SER A 294 -11.97 -23.01 12.01
N LEU A 295 -11.11 -22.66 11.05
CA LEU A 295 -10.73 -23.54 9.96
C LEU A 295 -9.80 -24.65 10.44
N VAL A 296 -8.84 -24.31 11.29
CA VAL A 296 -7.94 -25.28 11.95
C VAL A 296 -8.75 -26.25 12.81
N GLY A 297 -9.70 -25.75 13.60
CA GLY A 297 -10.60 -26.58 14.40
C GLY A 297 -11.40 -27.55 13.54
N ARG A 298 -11.88 -27.11 12.36
CA ARG A 298 -12.57 -27.99 11.40
C ARG A 298 -11.64 -29.02 10.76
N GLN A 299 -10.36 -28.68 10.54
CA GLN A 299 -9.33 -29.60 10.07
C GLN A 299 -9.06 -30.71 11.09
N LEU A 300 -8.93 -30.36 12.36
CA LEU A 300 -8.73 -31.30 13.47
C LEU A 300 -9.93 -32.22 13.70
N ALA A 301 -11.16 -31.71 13.55
CA ALA A 301 -12.39 -32.46 13.80
C ALA A 301 -12.78 -33.45 12.67
N ALA A 302 -11.88 -33.73 11.71
CA ALA A 302 -12.10 -34.60 10.55
C ALA A 302 -13.37 -34.29 9.73
N SER A 303 -13.96 -33.09 9.89
CA SER A 303 -15.21 -32.68 9.24
C SER A 303 -14.99 -32.13 7.82
N LEU A 304 -13.81 -32.40 7.25
CA LEU A 304 -13.33 -31.86 5.99
C LEU A 304 -14.03 -32.44 4.76
N THR A 305 -14.58 -33.65 4.85
CA THR A 305 -15.38 -34.27 3.78
C THR A 305 -16.61 -33.44 3.39
N LYS A 306 -17.14 -32.64 4.33
CA LYS A 306 -18.27 -31.72 4.09
C LYS A 306 -17.86 -30.41 3.43
N LEU A 307 -16.57 -30.08 3.41
CA LEU A 307 -16.03 -28.85 2.84
C LEU A 307 -15.36 -29.08 1.48
N ILE A 308 -14.79 -30.27 1.28
CA ILE A 308 -14.12 -30.66 0.03
C ILE A 308 -14.70 -32.02 -0.39
N PRO A 309 -15.73 -32.04 -1.26
CA PRO A 309 -16.43 -33.28 -1.65
C PRO A 309 -15.54 -34.34 -2.31
N VAL A 310 -14.39 -33.92 -2.84
CA VAL A 310 -13.47 -34.75 -3.65
C VAL A 310 -12.35 -35.39 -2.82
N LEU A 311 -12.11 -34.91 -1.58
CA LEU A 311 -11.03 -35.43 -0.73
C LEU A 311 -11.63 -36.33 0.35
N GLY A 312 -11.31 -37.62 0.29
CA GLY A 312 -11.77 -38.64 1.23
C GLY A 312 -11.25 -38.45 2.68
N GLN A 313 -11.45 -39.44 3.54
CA GLN A 313 -11.15 -39.36 4.98
C GLN A 313 -9.66 -39.33 5.36
N VAL A 314 -8.75 -39.08 4.42
CA VAL A 314 -7.31 -39.07 4.68
C VAL A 314 -6.77 -37.65 4.58
N ILE A 315 -6.35 -37.07 5.70
CA ILE A 315 -5.58 -35.83 5.74
C ILE A 315 -4.19 -36.17 5.21
N ASN A 316 -3.98 -36.02 3.89
CA ASN A 316 -2.65 -36.12 3.28
C ASN A 316 -2.09 -34.71 2.99
N ALA A 317 -0.82 -34.63 2.60
CA ALA A 317 -0.14 -33.39 2.24
C ALA A 317 -0.93 -32.51 1.24
N GLY A 318 -1.72 -33.12 0.33
CA GLY A 318 -2.57 -32.40 -0.62
C GLY A 318 -3.75 -31.68 0.03
N VAL A 319 -4.39 -32.29 1.03
CA VAL A 319 -5.47 -31.66 1.81
C VAL A 319 -4.95 -30.45 2.58
N ALA A 320 -3.79 -30.58 3.22
CA ALA A 320 -3.17 -29.48 3.98
C ALA A 320 -2.79 -28.29 3.08
N ALA A 321 -2.25 -28.57 1.89
CA ALA A 321 -1.96 -27.55 0.87
C ALA A 321 -3.24 -26.85 0.38
N ALA A 322 -4.32 -27.62 0.14
CA ALA A 322 -5.58 -27.08 -0.35
C ALA A 322 -6.28 -26.18 0.67
N ILE A 323 -6.26 -26.55 1.95
CA ILE A 323 -6.80 -25.72 3.04
C ILE A 323 -6.00 -24.42 3.16
N THR A 324 -4.67 -24.51 3.13
CA THR A 324 -3.80 -23.33 3.21
C THR A 324 -3.99 -22.40 2.02
N GLY A 325 -4.05 -22.96 0.82
CA GLY A 325 -4.34 -22.21 -0.40
C GLY A 325 -5.71 -21.55 -0.39
N GLY A 326 -6.74 -22.28 0.06
CA GLY A 326 -8.10 -21.78 0.21
C GLY A 326 -8.21 -20.65 1.25
N LEU A 327 -7.54 -20.79 2.39
CA LEU A 327 -7.45 -19.74 3.42
C LEU A 327 -6.76 -18.49 2.86
N GLY A 328 -5.61 -18.65 2.20
CA GLY A 328 -4.88 -17.55 1.59
C GLY A 328 -5.73 -16.79 0.55
N LEU A 329 -6.43 -17.51 -0.32
CA LEU A 329 -7.34 -16.93 -1.31
C LEU A 329 -8.55 -16.23 -0.67
N ALA A 330 -9.08 -16.76 0.43
CA ALA A 330 -10.16 -16.12 1.17
C ALA A 330 -9.71 -14.78 1.76
N LEU A 331 -8.52 -14.75 2.36
CA LEU A 331 -7.94 -13.54 2.92
C LEU A 331 -7.68 -12.48 1.85
N VAL A 332 -7.11 -12.88 0.70
CA VAL A 332 -6.97 -12.01 -0.46
C VAL A 332 -8.30 -11.38 -0.87
N GLU A 333 -9.36 -12.18 -0.98
CA GLU A 333 -10.67 -11.67 -1.37
C GLU A 333 -11.26 -10.72 -0.33
N VAL A 334 -11.11 -11.03 0.96
CA VAL A 334 -11.53 -10.14 2.06
C VAL A 334 -10.78 -8.81 2.00
N TYR A 335 -9.46 -8.84 1.81
CA TYR A 335 -8.64 -7.64 1.73
C TYR A 335 -8.92 -6.83 0.47
N GLU A 336 -9.12 -7.47 -0.69
CA GLU A 336 -9.54 -6.79 -1.92
C GLU A 336 -10.89 -6.08 -1.73
N ARG A 337 -11.87 -6.72 -1.07
CA ARG A 337 -13.17 -6.11 -0.73
C ARG A 337 -13.02 -4.94 0.25
N ALA A 338 -12.15 -5.07 1.24
CA ALA A 338 -11.85 -4.01 2.19
C ALA A 338 -11.27 -2.76 1.48
N VAL A 339 -10.29 -3.00 0.60
CA VAL A 339 -9.65 -1.96 -0.21
C VAL A 339 -10.66 -1.31 -1.17
N ASP A 340 -11.45 -2.09 -1.90
CA ASP A 340 -12.48 -1.58 -2.83
C ASP A 340 -13.56 -0.77 -2.11
N GLY A 341 -14.02 -1.23 -0.95
CA GLY A 341 -14.98 -0.51 -0.11
C GLY A 341 -14.43 0.84 0.38
N TYR A 342 -13.17 0.87 0.82
CA TYR A 342 -12.49 2.10 1.21
C TYR A 342 -12.34 3.07 0.03
N LEU A 343 -11.96 2.58 -1.16
CA LEU A 343 -11.86 3.42 -2.37
C LEU A 343 -13.18 4.08 -2.78
N LYS A 344 -14.26 3.31 -2.69
CA LYS A 344 -15.58 3.77 -3.10
C LYS A 344 -16.15 4.78 -2.12
N THR A 345 -15.97 4.55 -0.83
CA THR A 345 -16.72 5.27 0.22
C THR A 345 -15.87 6.21 1.07
N GLY A 346 -14.55 6.02 1.09
CA GLY A 346 -13.64 6.72 1.98
C GLY A 346 -13.76 6.32 3.46
N LYS A 347 -14.57 5.31 3.80
CA LYS A 347 -14.76 4.84 5.18
C LYS A 347 -13.86 3.66 5.47
N SER A 348 -13.38 3.56 6.71
CA SER A 348 -12.63 2.40 7.18
C SER A 348 -13.41 1.09 6.96
N PRO A 349 -12.73 -0.03 6.66
CA PRO A 349 -13.39 -1.30 6.43
C PRO A 349 -14.22 -1.76 7.64
N ASP A 350 -15.42 -2.28 7.38
CA ASP A 350 -16.22 -2.98 8.38
C ASP A 350 -15.69 -4.41 8.53
N TRP A 351 -14.71 -4.56 9.41
CA TRP A 351 -14.06 -5.83 9.69
C TRP A 351 -15.02 -6.90 10.22
N THR A 352 -16.07 -6.51 10.95
CA THR A 352 -17.08 -7.44 11.47
C THR A 352 -17.88 -8.07 10.33
N SER A 353 -18.26 -7.27 9.33
CA SER A 353 -18.92 -7.77 8.12
C SER A 353 -17.97 -8.61 7.26
N LEU A 354 -16.77 -8.10 7.02
CA LEU A 354 -15.76 -8.71 6.15
C LEU A 354 -15.22 -10.05 6.68
N PHE A 355 -15.05 -10.17 8.00
CA PHE A 355 -14.68 -11.42 8.66
C PHE A 355 -15.89 -12.13 9.27
N SER A 356 -17.11 -11.85 8.83
CA SER A 356 -18.26 -12.66 9.20
C SER A 356 -18.06 -14.09 8.70
N ASN A 357 -18.45 -15.08 9.50
CA ASN A 357 -18.28 -16.50 9.13
C ASN A 357 -18.98 -16.84 7.80
N GLU A 358 -20.09 -16.18 7.46
CA GLU A 358 -20.78 -16.37 6.18
C GLU A 358 -19.92 -15.91 4.99
N LEU A 359 -19.50 -14.65 4.99
CA LEU A 359 -18.71 -14.07 3.90
C LEU A 359 -17.35 -14.78 3.78
N PHE A 360 -16.69 -14.99 4.92
CA PHE A 360 -15.40 -15.66 4.97
C PHE A 360 -15.48 -17.10 4.44
N MET A 361 -16.50 -17.87 4.83
CA MET A 361 -16.66 -19.23 4.33
C MET A 361 -17.04 -19.31 2.87
N GLN A 362 -17.78 -18.32 2.36
CA GLN A 362 -18.04 -18.20 0.92
C GLN A 362 -16.75 -17.95 0.15
N ALA A 363 -15.92 -17.00 0.61
CA ALA A 363 -14.61 -16.70 0.01
C ALA A 363 -13.69 -17.93 0.09
N PHE A 364 -13.65 -18.63 1.23
CA PHE A 364 -12.87 -19.85 1.40
C PHE A 364 -13.27 -20.96 0.44
N LYS A 365 -14.57 -21.28 0.33
CA LYS A 365 -15.04 -22.31 -0.62
C LYS A 365 -14.72 -21.95 -2.07
N THR A 366 -14.87 -20.67 -2.42
CA THR A 366 -14.55 -20.15 -3.76
C THR A 366 -13.05 -20.26 -4.05
N GLY A 367 -12.21 -19.86 -3.09
CA GLY A 367 -10.75 -19.98 -3.16
C GLY A 367 -10.32 -21.43 -3.29
N LEU A 368 -10.92 -22.34 -2.53
CA LEU A 368 -10.62 -23.77 -2.57
C LEU A 368 -10.95 -24.38 -3.95
N GLY A 369 -12.07 -23.98 -4.56
CA GLY A 369 -12.41 -24.37 -5.93
C GLY A 369 -11.40 -23.87 -6.96
N LYS A 370 -10.99 -22.60 -6.87
CA LYS A 370 -9.97 -22.01 -7.76
C LYS A 370 -8.60 -22.69 -7.60
N TRP A 371 -8.21 -22.99 -6.36
CA TRP A 371 -6.97 -23.68 -6.05
C TRP A 371 -6.93 -25.10 -6.62
N ALA A 372 -8.03 -25.85 -6.47
CA ALA A 372 -8.15 -27.19 -7.05
C ALA A 372 -8.03 -27.16 -8.59
N ALA A 373 -8.61 -26.15 -9.24
CA ALA A 373 -8.56 -25.98 -10.69
C ALA A 373 -7.17 -25.57 -11.23
N GLN A 374 -6.28 -25.04 -10.39
CA GLN A 374 -4.89 -24.71 -10.78
C GLN A 374 -3.93 -25.90 -10.72
N LYS A 375 -4.34 -27.00 -10.05
CA LYS A 375 -3.54 -28.23 -9.90
C LYS A 375 -4.07 -29.42 -10.70
N ALA A 376 -5.26 -29.30 -11.29
CA ALA A 376 -5.80 -30.23 -12.29
C ALA A 376 -5.27 -29.85 -13.67
#